data_AF-A0A6I3CSS3-F1
#
_entry.id   AF-A0A6I3CSS3-F1
#
_cell.length_a   1.000
_cell.length_b   1.000
_cell.length_c   1.000
_cell.angle_alpha   90.00
_cell.angle_beta   90.00
_cell.angle_gamma   90.00
#
_symmetry.space_group_name_H-M   'P 1'
#
loop_
_entity.id
_entity.type
_entity.pdbx_description
1 polymer ?
#
loop_
_entity_poly.entity_id
_entity_poly.type
_entity_poly.pdbx_seq_one_letter_code
_entity_poly.pdbx_strand_id
1 'polypeptide(L)'
;MTTQIPDAVKPWFDAPEFATIATMLPDGQPHLSVVWVERDGDELLVSTVKGRRKHLNIEKNSKVTLLVYPKEAPYSYVEVRGTATMTEEGGRELIDRAAKAYMDL
;
A
#
# COMPACT_ATOMS: atom_id res chain seq x y z
N MET A 1 -7.48 -5.29 16.31
CA MET A 1 -8.39 -6.22 15.61
C MET A 1 -8.09 -6.08 14.14
N THR A 2 -7.68 -7.18 13.49
CA THR A 2 -7.58 -7.25 12.03
C THR A 2 -8.99 -7.48 11.48
N THR A 3 -9.39 -6.73 10.46
CA THR A 3 -10.68 -6.89 9.78
C THR A 3 -10.45 -7.47 8.40
N GLN A 4 -11.43 -8.23 7.90
CA GLN A 4 -11.40 -8.71 6.53
C GLN A 4 -11.62 -7.57 5.54
N ILE A 5 -10.96 -7.66 4.38
CA ILE A 5 -11.22 -6.76 3.27
C ILE A 5 -12.57 -7.19 2.65
N PRO A 6 -13.55 -6.29 2.49
CA PRO A 6 -14.83 -6.65 1.88
C PRO A 6 -14.65 -7.23 0.47
N ASP A 7 -15.37 -8.31 0.14
CA ASP A 7 -15.26 -8.96 -1.17
C ASP A 7 -15.47 -8.01 -2.35
N ALA A 8 -16.35 -7.02 -2.17
CA ALA A 8 -16.65 -6.01 -3.19
C ALA A 8 -15.44 -5.14 -3.59
N VAL A 9 -14.44 -4.99 -2.70
CA VAL A 9 -13.26 -4.13 -2.96
C VAL A 9 -11.97 -4.91 -3.20
N LYS A 10 -11.96 -6.23 -2.97
CA LYS A 10 -10.80 -7.09 -3.29
C LYS A 10 -10.30 -6.91 -4.73
N PRO A 11 -11.18 -6.84 -5.76
CA PRO A 11 -10.73 -6.64 -7.14
C PRO A 11 -9.93 -5.36 -7.36
N TRP A 12 -10.08 -4.34 -6.51
CA TRP A 12 -9.31 -3.09 -6.63
C TRP A 12 -7.85 -3.23 -6.20
N PHE A 13 -7.53 -4.26 -5.40
CA PHE A 13 -6.17 -4.61 -5.00
C PHE A 13 -5.57 -5.73 -5.87
N ASP A 14 -6.42 -6.44 -6.62
CA ASP A 14 -6.01 -7.52 -7.52
C ASP A 14 -5.77 -7.01 -8.97
N ALA A 15 -6.16 -5.76 -9.26
CA ALA A 15 -5.90 -5.04 -10.51
C ALA A 15 -4.75 -4.03 -10.32
N PRO A 16 -4.08 -3.59 -11.41
CA PRO A 16 -2.99 -2.62 -11.34
C PRO A 16 -3.48 -1.18 -11.09
N GLU A 17 -4.29 -0.99 -10.06
CA GLU A 17 -4.79 0.30 -9.61
C GLU A 17 -3.74 0.95 -8.69
N PHE A 18 -3.51 2.24 -8.89
CA PHE A 18 -2.59 2.98 -8.01
C PHE A 18 -3.26 3.26 -6.66
N ALA A 19 -2.48 3.07 -5.59
CA ALA A 19 -2.90 3.44 -4.25
C ALA A 19 -2.09 4.62 -3.73
N THR A 20 -2.63 5.35 -2.76
CA THR A 20 -1.92 6.39 -2.02
C THR A 20 -1.75 5.96 -0.58
N ILE A 21 -0.50 5.89 -0.10
CA ILE A 21 -0.20 5.61 1.31
C ILE A 21 0.13 6.90 2.05
N ALA A 22 -0.53 7.11 3.18
CA ALA A 22 -0.23 8.13 4.16
C ALA A 22 0.64 7.55 5.28
N THR A 23 1.73 8.25 5.57
CA THR A 23 2.64 8.01 6.70
C THR A 23 2.82 9.32 7.46
N MET A 24 3.36 9.28 8.68
CA MET A 24 3.54 10.50 9.48
C MET A 24 4.97 11.03 9.42
N LEU A 25 5.15 12.30 9.05
CA LEU A 25 6.43 12.98 9.19
C LEU A 25 6.81 13.18 10.67
N PRO A 26 8.10 13.43 10.98
CA PRO A 26 8.55 13.65 12.36
C PRO A 26 7.85 14.81 13.09
N ASP A 27 7.34 15.79 12.36
CA ASP A 27 6.59 16.96 12.85
C ASP A 27 5.08 16.71 12.98
N GLY A 28 4.61 15.51 12.62
CA GLY A 28 3.19 15.14 12.66
C GLY A 28 2.41 15.51 11.40
N GLN A 29 3.02 16.08 10.37
CA GLN A 29 2.33 16.30 9.09
C GLN A 29 2.19 14.97 8.32
N PRO A 30 1.02 14.68 7.71
CA PRO A 30 0.88 13.51 6.83
C PRO A 30 1.78 13.64 5.59
N HIS A 31 2.53 12.59 5.29
CA HIS A 31 3.29 12.41 4.06
C HIS A 31 2.60 11.36 3.19
N LEU A 32 2.08 11.82 2.05
CA LEU A 32 1.39 11.02 1.05
C LEU A 32 2.37 10.59 -0.05
N SER A 33 2.22 9.35 -0.52
CA SER A 33 2.97 8.88 -1.69
C SER A 33 2.15 7.88 -2.48
N VAL A 34 2.23 7.96 -3.81
CA VAL A 34 1.64 6.98 -4.71
C VAL A 34 2.46 5.69 -4.66
N VAL A 35 1.79 4.54 -4.64
CA VAL A 35 2.37 3.20 -4.57
C VAL A 35 1.60 2.23 -5.45
N TRP A 36 2.28 1.15 -5.83
CA TRP A 36 1.63 -0.09 -6.24
C TRP A 36 1.30 -0.91 -5.00
N VAL A 37 0.21 -1.66 -5.08
CA VAL A 37 -0.27 -2.49 -3.98
C VAL A 37 -0.63 -3.86 -4.54
N GLU A 38 -0.25 -4.90 -3.80
CA GLU A 38 -0.76 -6.26 -3.98
C GLU A 38 -1.51 -6.67 -2.71
N ARG A 39 -2.36 -7.69 -2.81
CA ARG A 39 -3.03 -8.31 -1.66
C ARG A 39 -2.57 -9.75 -1.47
N ASP A 40 -2.36 -10.15 -0.22
CA ASP A 40 -2.19 -11.54 0.21
C ASP A 40 -3.26 -11.88 1.25
N GLY A 41 -4.30 -12.60 0.83
CA GLY A 41 -5.47 -12.82 1.68
C GLY A 41 -6.15 -11.50 2.08
N ASP A 42 -6.11 -11.15 3.36
CA ASP A 42 -6.63 -9.87 3.88
C ASP A 42 -5.50 -8.85 4.21
N GLU A 43 -4.23 -9.19 3.89
CA GLU A 43 -3.08 -8.30 4.04
C GLU A 43 -2.78 -7.54 2.75
N LEU A 44 -2.30 -6.30 2.89
CA LEU A 44 -1.89 -5.47 1.77
C LEU A 44 -0.37 -5.31 1.76
N LEU A 45 0.23 -5.60 0.62
CA LEU A 45 1.67 -5.58 0.41
C LEU A 45 2.05 -4.35 -0.41
N VAL A 46 3.05 -3.60 0.07
CA VAL A 46 3.62 -2.44 -0.62
C VAL A 46 5.13 -2.55 -0.55
N SER A 47 5.79 -2.56 -1.70
CA SER A 47 7.25 -2.54 -1.75
C SER A 47 7.80 -1.15 -1.46
N THR A 48 8.89 -1.08 -0.68
CA THR A 48 9.64 0.15 -0.46
C THR A 48 11.14 -0.14 -0.30
N VAL A 49 11.96 0.90 -0.44
CA VAL A 49 13.41 0.82 -0.28
C VAL A 49 13.79 1.40 1.08
N LYS A 50 14.68 0.71 1.81
CA LYS A 50 15.24 1.19 3.07
C LYS A 50 15.80 2.62 2.93
N GLY A 51 15.56 3.44 3.94
CA GLY A 51 16.01 4.83 3.98
C GLY A 51 15.15 5.82 3.18
N ARG A 52 14.16 5.37 2.40
CA ARG A 52 13.15 6.29 1.83
C ARG A 52 12.33 6.93 2.95
N ARG A 53 11.79 8.13 2.71
CA ARG A 53 11.02 8.87 3.73
C ARG A 53 9.88 8.04 4.33
N LYS A 54 9.11 7.31 3.52
CA LYS A 54 8.02 6.45 4.02
C LYS A 54 8.51 5.30 4.90
N HIS A 55 9.66 4.69 4.57
CA HIS A 55 10.29 3.66 5.40
C HIS A 55 10.65 4.22 6.78
N LEU A 56 11.38 5.34 6.81
CA LEU A 56 11.77 6.00 8.07
C LEU A 56 10.56 6.45 8.90
N ASN A 57 9.50 6.92 8.23
CA ASN A 57 8.26 7.30 8.89
C ASN A 57 7.57 6.07 9.53
N ILE A 58 7.50 4.94 8.83
CA ILE A 58 6.86 3.70 9.31
C ILE A 58 7.66 3.08 10.46
N GLU A 59 9.00 3.11 10.41
CA GLU A 59 9.86 2.67 11.53
C GLU A 59 9.55 3.44 12.81
N LYS A 60 9.28 4.74 12.71
CA LYS A 60 8.98 5.60 13.86
C LYS A 60 7.51 5.52 14.30
N ASN A 61 6.60 5.40 13.34
CA ASN A 61 5.16 5.30 13.57
C ASN A 61 4.55 4.38 12.51
N SER A 62 4.23 3.16 12.92
CA SER A 62 3.71 2.11 12.05
C SER A 62 2.25 2.31 11.66
N LYS A 63 1.55 3.32 12.20
CA LYS A 63 0.17 3.63 11.78
C LYS A 63 0.18 4.24 10.38
N VAL A 64 -0.51 3.58 9.46
CA VAL A 64 -0.64 4.00 8.07
C VAL A 64 -2.09 3.97 7.61
N THR A 65 -2.37 4.79 6.60
CA THR A 65 -3.62 4.75 5.85
C THR A 65 -3.29 4.52 4.38
N LEU A 66 -3.99 3.61 3.73
CA LEU A 66 -3.94 3.39 2.29
C LEU A 66 -5.30 3.75 1.67
N LEU A 67 -5.29 4.47 0.57
CA LEU A 67 -6.47 4.76 -0.23
C LEU A 67 -6.29 4.17 -1.64
N VAL A 68 -7.28 3.44 -2.11
CA VAL A 68 -7.35 2.92 -3.49
C VAL A 68 -8.73 3.18 -4.08
N TYR A 69 -8.76 3.39 -5.38
CA TYR A 69 -9.98 3.50 -6.18
C TYR A 69 -9.69 2.93 -7.58
N PRO A 70 -10.69 2.37 -8.27
CA PRO A 70 -10.54 1.97 -9.65
C PRO A 70 -10.46 3.21 -10.55
N LYS A 71 -9.51 3.23 -11.49
CA LYS A 71 -9.28 4.36 -12.43
C LYS A 71 -10.54 4.85 -13.16
N GLU A 72 -11.46 3.92 -13.49
CA GLU A 72 -12.68 4.22 -14.25
C GLU A 72 -13.83 4.75 -13.37
N ALA A 73 -13.71 4.67 -12.04
CA ALA A 73 -14.74 5.12 -11.11
C ALA A 73 -14.13 5.79 -9.85
N PRO A 74 -13.50 6.98 -9.98
CA PRO A 74 -12.72 7.62 -8.91
C PRO A 74 -13.54 8.04 -7.67
N TYR A 75 -14.87 8.12 -7.78
CA TYR A 75 -15.75 8.35 -6.63
C TYR A 75 -16.03 7.09 -5.79
N SER A 76 -15.63 5.91 -6.28
CA SER A 76 -15.74 4.63 -5.57
C SER A 76 -14.38 4.28 -4.97
N TYR A 77 -14.15 4.63 -3.71
CA TYR A 77 -12.85 4.40 -3.06
C TYR A 77 -13.01 3.64 -1.75
N VAL A 78 -11.92 3.02 -1.31
CA VAL A 78 -11.81 2.44 0.03
C VAL A 78 -10.58 3.01 0.73
N GLU A 79 -10.75 3.31 2.01
CA GLU A 79 -9.66 3.65 2.91
C GLU A 79 -9.37 2.45 3.83
N VAL A 80 -8.13 1.98 3.82
CA VAL A 80 -7.65 0.92 4.71
C VAL A 80 -6.72 1.54 5.74
N ARG A 81 -7.11 1.45 7.02
CA ARG A 81 -6.31 1.95 8.15
C ARG A 81 -5.70 0.76 8.88
N GLY A 82 -4.42 0.84 9.18
CA GLY A 82 -3.74 -0.29 9.81
C GLY A 82 -2.40 0.05 10.43
N THR A 83 -1.72 -1.01 10.85
CA THR A 83 -0.35 -0.96 11.37
C THR A 83 0.53 -1.74 10.42
N ALA A 84 1.52 -1.09 9.82
CA ALA A 84 2.45 -1.72 8.91
C ALA A 84 3.54 -2.48 9.69
N THR A 85 3.83 -3.69 9.24
CA THR A 85 5.03 -4.45 9.57
C THR A 85 6.02 -4.35 8.39
N MET A 86 7.31 -4.57 8.65
CA MET A 86 8.34 -4.54 7.62
C MET A 86 9.14 -5.83 7.62
N THR A 87 9.44 -6.33 6.43
CA THR A 87 10.32 -7.47 6.20
C THR A 87 11.15 -7.22 4.94
N GLU A 88 12.33 -7.81 4.88
CA GLU A 88 13.16 -7.86 3.66
C GLU A 88 12.88 -9.12 2.84
N GLU A 89 12.31 -10.14 3.48
CA GLU A 89 11.94 -11.40 2.83
C GLU A 89 10.85 -11.16 1.79
N GLY A 90 11.03 -11.69 0.58
CA GLY A 90 10.06 -11.56 -0.51
C GLY A 90 10.02 -10.18 -1.18
N GLY A 91 10.80 -9.19 -0.71
CA GLY A 91 10.71 -7.81 -1.19
C GLY A 91 11.12 -7.65 -2.65
N ARG A 92 12.08 -8.46 -3.12
CA ARG A 92 12.54 -8.48 -4.51
C ARG A 92 11.49 -9.11 -5.43
N GLU A 93 10.94 -10.24 -5.01
CA GLU A 93 9.91 -10.97 -5.72
C GLU A 93 8.64 -10.11 -5.85
N LEU A 94 8.26 -9.39 -4.79
CA LEU A 94 7.12 -8.47 -4.79
C LEU A 94 7.31 -7.34 -5.81
N ILE A 95 8.45 -6.64 -5.79
CA ILE A 95 8.65 -5.52 -6.73
C ILE A 95 8.74 -6.00 -8.18
N ASP A 96 9.33 -7.17 -8.42
CA ASP A 96 9.43 -7.73 -9.77
C ASP A 96 8.04 -8.16 -10.30
N ARG A 97 7.16 -8.75 -9.47
CA ARG A 97 5.77 -9.03 -9.85
C ARG A 97 4.97 -7.77 -10.11
N ALA A 98 5.07 -6.79 -9.22
CA ALA A 98 4.36 -5.53 -9.36
C ALA A 98 4.84 -4.77 -10.62
N ALA A 99 6.13 -4.78 -10.93
CA ALA A 99 6.66 -4.17 -12.16
C ALA A 99 6.04 -4.78 -13.42
N LYS A 100 5.91 -6.11 -13.49
CA LYS A 100 5.23 -6.79 -14.61
C LYS A 100 3.77 -6.38 -14.72
N ALA A 101 3.07 -6.29 -13.59
CA ALA A 101 1.64 -5.96 -13.57
C ALA A 101 1.33 -4.49 -13.90
N TYR A 102 2.18 -3.55 -13.48
CA TYR A 102 1.93 -2.11 -13.60
C TYR A 102 2.65 -1.43 -14.76
N MET A 103 3.71 -2.04 -15.31
CA MET A 103 4.54 -1.43 -16.36
C MET A 103 4.62 -2.25 -17.65
N ASP A 104 3.89 -3.36 -17.76
CA ASP A 104 3.98 -4.30 -18.90
C ASP A 104 5.43 -4.75 -19.20
N LEU A 105 6.23 -4.97 -18.14
CA LEU A 105 7.63 -5.44 -18.20
C LEU A 105 7.76 -6.97 -18.21
#